data_AF-H0PYK8-F1
#
_entry.id   AF-H0PYK8-F1
#
_cell.length_a   1.000
_cell.length_b   1.000
_cell.length_c   1.000
_cell.angle_alpha   90.00
_cell.angle_beta   90.00
_cell.angle_gamma   90.00
#
_symmetry.space_group_name_H-M   'P 1'
#
loop_
_entity.id
_entity.type
_entity.pdbx_description
1 polymer ?
#
loop_
_entity_poly.entity_id
_entity_poly.type
_entity_poly.pdbx_seq_one_letter_code
_entity_poly.pdbx_strand_id
1 'polypeptide(L)'
;MPPLQSNGGIANASGGAKMAIERKPIRRGGIRSAGYDRGSRILEVEFDNGSIVQHSGVGDEIARRFLASGSPASYYRDNIEDEFTARRIK
;
A
#
# COMPACT_ATOMS: atom_id res chain seq x y z
N MET A 1 -40.99 41.15 -0.41
CA MET A 1 -39.74 40.44 -0.78
C MET A 1 -38.82 40.42 0.44
N PRO A 2 -38.61 39.28 1.11
CA PRO A 2 -37.56 39.14 2.12
C PRO A 2 -36.24 38.68 1.48
N PRO A 3 -35.07 39.10 2.01
CA PRO A 3 -33.78 38.52 1.62
C PRO A 3 -33.59 37.17 2.30
N LEU A 4 -33.32 36.13 1.51
CA LEU A 4 -32.86 34.84 2.00
C LEU A 4 -31.41 34.98 2.47
N GLN A 5 -31.22 35.11 3.78
CA GLN A 5 -29.98 34.72 4.46
C GLN A 5 -30.14 33.26 4.91
N SER A 6 -29.28 32.35 4.44
CA SER A 6 -29.00 31.05 5.06
C SER A 6 -27.80 30.45 4.32
N ASN A 7 -26.59 30.53 4.88
CA ASN A 7 -26.01 29.66 5.91
C ASN A 7 -25.31 28.44 5.30
N GLY A 8 -24.16 28.11 5.89
CA GLY A 8 -23.66 26.74 5.92
C GLY A 8 -22.42 26.50 5.09
N GLY A 9 -21.25 26.69 5.72
CA GLY A 9 -20.02 26.11 5.23
C GLY A 9 -20.08 24.58 5.24
N ILE A 10 -19.31 23.98 4.35
CA ILE A 10 -18.57 22.76 4.65
C ILE A 10 -17.20 22.87 3.99
N ALA A 11 -16.21 23.17 4.82
CA ALA A 11 -14.84 22.77 4.55
C ALA A 11 -14.84 21.23 4.40
N ASN A 12 -14.53 20.73 3.22
CA ASN A 12 -14.09 19.35 3.05
C ASN A 12 -12.70 19.36 2.40
N ALA A 13 -11.72 19.81 3.19
CA ALA A 13 -10.37 19.30 3.06
C ALA A 13 -10.37 17.86 3.61
N SER A 14 -10.64 16.87 2.76
CA SER A 14 -10.48 15.45 3.09
C SER A 14 -10.39 14.64 1.81
N GLY A 15 -9.32 14.88 1.07
CA GLY A 15 -9.01 14.15 -0.15
C GLY A 15 -7.51 14.00 -0.32
N GLY A 16 -6.75 13.90 0.78
CA GLY A 16 -5.48 13.20 0.72
C GLY A 16 -5.83 11.79 0.28
N ALA A 17 -5.76 11.53 -1.02
CA ALA A 17 -5.82 10.20 -1.57
C ALA A 17 -4.67 9.46 -0.89
N LYS A 18 -5.00 8.82 0.22
CA LYS A 18 -4.29 7.65 0.74
C LYS A 18 -4.26 6.79 -0.50
N MET A 19 -3.12 6.79 -1.20
CA MET A 19 -2.87 5.98 -2.37
C MET A 19 -3.19 4.57 -1.88
N ALA A 20 -4.43 4.16 -2.08
CA ALA A 20 -4.98 2.95 -1.49
C ALA A 20 -4.48 1.87 -2.43
N ILE A 21 -3.20 1.54 -2.25
CA ILE A 21 -2.60 0.43 -2.93
C ILE A 21 -3.50 -0.76 -2.60
N GLU A 22 -4.10 -1.38 -3.61
CA GLU A 22 -4.99 -2.52 -3.39
C GLU A 22 -4.18 -3.66 -2.77
N ARG A 23 -4.24 -3.76 -1.43
CA ARG A 23 -3.55 -4.81 -0.69
C ARG A 23 -4.36 -6.08 -0.78
N LYS A 24 -3.79 -7.12 -1.38
CA LYS A 24 -4.35 -8.46 -1.32
C LYS A 24 -4.07 -9.06 0.05
N PRO A 25 -5.10 -9.54 0.78
CA PRO A 25 -4.90 -10.26 2.03
C PRO A 25 -4.24 -11.60 1.72
N ILE A 26 -3.05 -11.80 2.25
CA ILE A 26 -2.24 -12.99 2.00
C ILE A 26 -2.26 -13.89 3.23
N ARG A 27 -2.11 -13.31 4.43
CA ARG A 27 -2.08 -14.01 5.72
C ARG A 27 -1.24 -15.29 5.70
N ARG A 28 -0.02 -15.21 5.18
CA ARG A 28 0.94 -16.33 5.12
C ARG A 28 2.33 -15.87 5.52
N GLY A 29 3.01 -16.68 6.34
CA GLY A 29 4.44 -16.52 6.64
C GLY A 29 4.84 -15.17 7.24
N GLY A 30 3.93 -14.50 7.97
CA GLY A 30 4.20 -13.19 8.58
C GLY A 30 3.75 -11.97 7.77
N ILE A 31 3.25 -12.16 6.54
CA ILE A 31 2.59 -11.10 5.75
C ILE A 31 1.07 -11.20 5.96
N ARG A 32 0.47 -10.11 6.45
CA ARG A 32 -0.98 -9.96 6.58
C ARG A 32 -1.60 -9.62 5.24
N SER A 33 -1.08 -8.58 4.60
CA SER A 33 -1.60 -8.05 3.34
C SER A 33 -0.46 -7.45 2.53
N ALA A 34 -0.56 -7.43 1.21
CA ALA A 34 0.41 -6.70 0.40
C ALA A 34 -0.19 -6.17 -0.89
N GLY A 35 0.24 -4.99 -1.32
CA GLY A 35 -0.26 -4.32 -2.51
C GLY A 35 0.89 -3.68 -3.28
N TYR A 36 0.68 -3.47 -4.58
CA TYR A 36 1.67 -2.82 -5.44
C TYR A 36 1.07 -1.66 -6.23
N ASP A 37 1.79 -0.54 -6.25
CA ASP A 37 1.48 0.63 -7.07
C ASP A 37 2.43 0.73 -8.25
N ARG A 38 1.88 0.60 -9.47
CA ARG A 38 2.64 0.72 -10.73
C ARG A 38 3.03 2.15 -11.05
N GLY A 39 2.21 3.14 -10.65
CA GLY A 39 2.46 4.55 -10.97
C GLY A 39 3.71 5.08 -10.27
N SER A 40 3.88 4.73 -9.01
CA SER A 40 5.01 5.12 -8.17
C SER A 40 6.09 4.04 -8.06
N ARG A 41 5.85 2.82 -8.57
CA ARG A 41 6.69 1.62 -8.39
C ARG A 41 6.97 1.34 -6.92
N ILE A 42 5.91 1.36 -6.11
CA ILE A 42 5.97 1.13 -4.67
C ILE A 42 5.24 -0.16 -4.34
N LEU A 43 5.93 -1.10 -3.69
CA LEU A 43 5.30 -2.28 -3.10
C LEU A 43 5.09 -2.04 -1.62
N GLU A 44 3.85 -2.10 -1.17
CA GLU A 44 3.50 -1.99 0.24
C GLU A 44 3.19 -3.37 0.82
N VAL A 45 3.85 -3.69 1.91
CA VAL A 45 3.71 -4.96 2.62
C VAL A 45 3.33 -4.67 4.06
N GLU A 46 2.18 -5.20 4.44
CA GLU A 46 1.67 -5.19 5.79
C GLU A 46 1.99 -6.53 6.45
N PHE A 47 2.77 -6.48 7.50
CA PHE A 47 3.12 -7.63 8.31
C PHE A 47 2.02 -7.97 9.31
N ASP A 48 1.99 -9.21 9.75
CA ASP A 48 1.05 -9.69 10.77
C ASP A 48 1.18 -8.93 12.10
N ASN A 49 2.38 -8.46 12.43
CA ASN A 49 2.66 -7.60 13.59
C ASN A 49 2.03 -6.19 13.49
N GLY A 50 1.37 -5.86 12.37
CA GLY A 50 0.78 -4.54 12.12
C GLY A 50 1.77 -3.50 11.59
N SER A 51 3.04 -3.88 11.39
CA SER A 51 4.06 -3.04 10.75
C SER A 51 3.79 -2.94 9.25
N ILE A 52 3.94 -1.73 8.70
CA ILE A 52 3.76 -1.49 7.26
C ILE A 52 5.10 -1.02 6.68
N VAL A 53 5.58 -1.73 5.68
CA VAL A 53 6.83 -1.45 4.97
C VAL A 53 6.52 -1.21 3.51
N GLN A 54 7.09 -0.14 2.96
CA GLN A 54 7.03 0.17 1.54
C GLN A 54 8.40 0.00 0.91
N HIS A 55 8.45 -0.72 -0.18
CA HIS A 55 9.63 -0.88 -1.03
C HIS A 55 9.51 0.01 -2.24
N SER A 56 10.49 0.89 -2.40
CA SER A 56 10.54 1.82 -3.52
C SER A 56 11.39 1.23 -4.65
N GLY A 57 10.97 1.44 -5.90
CA GLY A 57 11.72 0.96 -7.07
C GLY A 57 11.43 -0.48 -7.43
N VAL A 58 10.43 -1.11 -6.82
CA VAL A 58 10.03 -2.49 -7.16
C VAL A 58 9.46 -2.49 -8.57
N GLY A 59 10.07 -3.28 -9.45
CA GLY A 59 9.59 -3.47 -10.82
C GLY A 59 8.21 -4.13 -10.85
N ASP A 60 7.42 -3.81 -11.87
CA ASP A 60 6.06 -4.35 -12.01
C ASP A 60 6.07 -5.88 -12.15
N GLU A 61 7.12 -6.43 -12.76
CA GLU A 61 7.31 -7.87 -12.88
C GLU A 61 7.53 -8.54 -11.52
N ILE A 62 8.38 -7.98 -10.67
CA ILE A 62 8.66 -8.49 -9.31
C ILE A 62 7.37 -8.47 -8.49
N ALA A 63 6.65 -7.35 -8.52
CA ALA A 63 5.39 -7.23 -7.81
C ALA A 63 4.33 -8.20 -8.34
N ARG A 64 4.23 -8.38 -9.66
CA ARG A 64 3.31 -9.33 -10.27
C ARG A 64 3.66 -10.77 -9.91
N ARG A 65 4.95 -11.14 -9.91
CA ARG A 65 5.42 -12.46 -9.45
C ARG A 65 5.13 -12.66 -7.97
N PHE A 66 5.41 -11.66 -7.14
CA PHE A 66 5.08 -11.70 -5.72
C PHE A 66 3.58 -11.93 -5.48
N LEU A 67 2.72 -11.19 -6.19
CA LEU A 67 1.26 -11.32 -6.08
C LEU A 67 0.71 -12.62 -6.68
N ALA A 68 1.40 -13.21 -7.67
CA ALA A 68 1.03 -14.47 -8.31
C ALA A 68 1.67 -15.69 -7.63
N SER A 69 2.68 -15.49 -6.79
CA SER A 69 3.39 -16.55 -6.08
C SER A 69 2.47 -17.19 -5.06
N GLY A 70 2.53 -18.53 -4.97
CA GLY A 70 1.84 -19.28 -3.90
C GLY A 70 2.45 -19.02 -2.51
N SER A 71 3.67 -18.49 -2.45
CA SER A 71 4.44 -18.22 -1.23
C SER A 71 5.03 -16.80 -1.24
N PRO A 72 4.18 -15.76 -1.10
CA PRO A 72 4.61 -14.37 -1.14
C PRO A 72 5.62 -14.00 -0.04
N ALA A 73 5.50 -14.52 1.18
CA ALA A 73 6.43 -14.19 2.27
C ALA A 73 7.87 -14.62 2.02
N SER A 74 8.07 -15.85 1.51
CA SER A 74 9.40 -16.32 1.10
C SER A 74 9.94 -15.54 -0.08
N TYR A 75 9.09 -15.28 -1.09
CA TYR A 75 9.49 -14.50 -2.26
C TYR A 75 9.90 -13.08 -1.87
N TYR A 76 9.14 -12.43 -0.99
CA TYR A 76 9.46 -11.11 -0.49
C TYR A 76 10.79 -11.07 0.26
N ARG A 77 11.04 -11.99 1.19
CA ARG A 77 12.31 -11.99 1.95
C ARG A 77 13.54 -12.17 1.07
N ASP A 78 13.43 -12.99 0.05
CA ASP A 78 14.56 -13.40 -0.79
C ASP A 78 14.77 -12.47 -2.00
N ASN A 79 13.68 -11.97 -2.60
CA ASN A 79 13.73 -11.18 -3.84
C ASN A 79 13.41 -9.69 -3.65
N ILE A 80 12.85 -9.29 -2.50
CA ILE A 80 12.40 -7.92 -2.27
C ILE A 80 13.14 -7.26 -1.09
N GLU A 81 13.21 -7.94 0.05
CA GLU A 81 13.84 -7.42 1.27
C GLU A 81 15.35 -7.22 1.14
N ASP A 82 16.03 -8.12 0.41
CA ASP A 82 17.48 -8.04 0.17
C ASP A 82 17.82 -7.08 -0.98
N GLU A 83 17.00 -7.08 -2.03
CA GLU A 83 17.27 -6.34 -3.29
C GLU A 83 16.76 -4.89 -3.27
N PHE A 84 15.71 -4.57 -2.52
CA PHE A 84 15.06 -3.25 -2.58
C PHE A 84 15.08 -2.52 -1.24
N THR A 85 15.12 -1.20 -1.32
CA THR A 85 15.10 -0.36 -0.12
C THR A 85 13.73 -0.42 0.55
N ALA A 86 13.69 -1.09 1.70
CA ALA A 86 12.59 -1.11 2.63
C ALA A 86 12.49 0.21 3.38
N ARG A 87 11.36 0.91 3.26
CA ARG A 87 10.99 2.04 4.10
C ARG A 87 9.85 1.64 5.01
N ARG A 88 10.10 1.57 6.31
CA ARG A 88 9.04 1.36 7.29
C ARG A 88 8.24 2.65 7.46
N ILE A 89 6.93 2.56 7.28
CA ILE A 89 5.99 3.69 7.39
C ILE A 89 5.31 3.67 8.77
N LYS A 90 5.13 2.49 9.35
CA LYS A 90 4.49 2.28 10.66
C LYS A 90 5.23 1.19 11.44
#